data_AF-A0A8S3TKT0-F1
#
_entry.id   AF-A0A8S3TKT0-F1
#
_cell.length_a   1.000
_cell.length_b   1.000
_cell.length_c   1.000
_cell.angle_alpha   90.00
_cell.angle_beta   90.00
_cell.angle_gamma   90.00
#
_symmetry.space_group_name_H-M   'P 1'
#
loop_
_entity.id
_entity.type
_entity.pdbx_description
1 polymer ?
#
loop_
_entity_poly.entity_id
_entity_poly.type
_entity_poly.pdbx_seq_one_letter_code
_entity_poly.pdbx_strand_id
1 'polypeptide(L)'
;MKFSSNKYSYFSDLNTTYQIVNTNIVHWPGEYDVKASAQALLRLRTFYYFNIDKAINGVLFDDHCQPLNPSQVLKIIRIAIDNNLLNEARLWCEALLRRLPFTSYQDENINELAIHRFLAAIYNQAGMHKKAADILLQLTQSGHSEVDQEYEFYKTSINETDEKQNIALTKEEYDNHYKQLCRENRKSPQEYSKLYCFSSVTSIPYYNAKVEIANLQPKILLFHDVISETEAAFLRQEGSKKVFIISE
;
A
#
# COMPACT_ATOMS: atom_id res chain seq x y z
N MET A 1 30.23 -25.31 36.56
CA MET A 1 29.71 -23.92 36.60
C MET A 1 28.32 -23.92 35.99
N LYS A 2 27.30 -23.62 36.80
CA LYS A 2 25.89 -23.59 36.37
C LYS A 2 25.61 -22.25 35.69
N PHE A 3 25.26 -22.26 34.41
CA PHE A 3 24.61 -21.11 33.76
C PHE A 3 23.16 -21.07 34.24
N SER A 4 22.84 -20.13 35.12
CA SER A 4 21.48 -19.88 35.60
C SER A 4 21.08 -18.46 35.28
N SER A 5 19.83 -18.34 34.79
CA SER A 5 18.92 -17.21 34.92
C SER A 5 19.33 -15.86 34.34
N ASN A 6 19.03 -15.64 33.05
CA ASN A 6 18.88 -14.31 32.47
C ASN A 6 17.56 -14.09 31.69
N LYS A 7 16.59 -15.04 31.79
CA LYS A 7 15.26 -14.87 31.17
C LYS A 7 14.27 -14.06 32.01
N TYR A 8 14.48 -13.99 33.33
CA TYR A 8 13.53 -13.35 34.25
C TYR A 8 13.67 -11.82 34.34
N SER A 9 14.84 -11.25 34.04
CA SER A 9 15.04 -9.78 34.09
C SER A 9 14.42 -9.06 32.89
N TYR A 10 14.41 -9.68 31.71
CA TYR A 10 13.86 -9.06 30.50
C TYR A 10 12.34 -8.85 30.58
N PHE A 11 11.62 -9.80 31.18
CA PHE A 11 10.17 -9.70 31.37
C PHE A 11 9.77 -8.67 32.44
N SER A 12 10.55 -8.53 33.52
CA SER A 12 10.31 -7.48 34.51
C SER A 12 10.54 -6.08 33.93
N ASP A 13 11.53 -5.93 33.05
CA ASP A 13 11.83 -4.65 32.40
C ASP A 13 10.75 -4.27 31.38
N LEU A 14 10.18 -5.24 30.65
CA LEU A 14 9.09 -5.00 29.70
C LEU A 14 7.79 -4.65 30.43
N ASN A 15 7.49 -5.28 31.56
CA ASN A 15 6.33 -4.95 32.38
C ASN A 15 6.51 -3.56 33.03
N THR A 16 7.70 -3.24 33.54
CA THR A 16 8.02 -1.92 34.10
C THR A 16 7.91 -0.83 33.03
N THR A 17 8.46 -1.07 31.83
CA THR A 17 8.37 -0.15 30.69
C THR A 17 6.93 0.01 30.23
N TYR A 18 6.16 -1.09 30.16
CA TYR A 18 4.74 -1.04 29.84
C TYR A 18 3.96 -0.21 30.85
N GLN A 19 4.21 -0.38 32.16
CA GLN A 19 3.56 0.41 33.20
C GLN A 19 3.93 1.90 33.09
N ILE A 20 5.22 2.24 32.93
CA ILE A 20 5.69 3.62 32.77
C ILE A 20 5.08 4.27 31.52
N VAL A 21 5.05 3.55 30.40
CA VAL A 21 4.47 4.01 29.15
C VAL A 21 2.94 4.15 29.29
N ASN A 22 2.26 3.19 29.90
CA ASN A 22 0.82 3.23 30.10
C ASN A 22 0.38 4.33 31.08
N THR A 23 1.22 4.70 32.06
CA THR A 23 0.94 5.82 32.96
C THR A 23 1.23 7.19 32.35
N ASN A 24 2.11 7.27 31.34
CA ASN A 24 2.56 8.54 30.75
C ASN A 24 2.01 8.80 29.33
N ILE A 25 1.52 7.78 28.63
CA ILE A 25 0.81 7.91 27.35
C ILE A 25 -0.66 8.12 27.66
N VAL A 26 -1.10 9.37 27.51
CA VAL A 26 -2.50 9.77 27.73
C VAL A 26 -3.43 9.12 26.68
N HIS A 27 -2.94 8.81 25.48
CA HIS A 27 -3.73 8.20 24.39
C HIS A 27 -2.95 7.10 23.65
N TRP A 28 -3.41 5.86 23.79
CA TRP A 28 -2.93 4.75 22.96
C TRP A 28 -3.50 4.88 21.54
N PRO A 29 -2.72 4.52 20.49
CA PRO A 29 -3.24 4.46 19.14
C PRO A 29 -4.48 3.58 19.09
N GLY A 30 -5.57 4.15 18.59
CA GLY A 30 -6.85 3.48 18.47
C GLY A 30 -6.99 2.71 17.16
N GLU A 31 -8.17 2.15 16.94
CA GLU A 31 -8.49 1.48 15.67
C GLU A 31 -8.36 2.44 14.47
N TYR A 32 -8.72 3.71 14.67
CA TYR A 32 -8.56 4.76 13.67
C TYR A 32 -7.10 4.93 13.23
N ASP A 33 -6.16 4.99 14.17
CA ASP A 33 -4.74 5.16 13.86
C ASP A 33 -4.17 3.97 13.10
N VAL A 34 -4.60 2.76 13.45
CA VAL A 34 -4.24 1.54 12.71
C VAL A 34 -4.80 1.59 11.28
N LYS A 35 -6.06 2.02 11.12
CA LYS A 35 -6.68 2.15 9.80
C LYS A 35 -5.98 3.20 8.95
N ALA A 36 -5.69 4.37 9.52
CA ALA A 36 -4.98 5.46 8.87
C ALA A 36 -3.56 5.04 8.48
N SER A 37 -2.87 4.29 9.33
CA SER A 37 -1.52 3.76 9.06
C SER A 37 -1.52 2.77 7.89
N ALA A 38 -2.49 1.86 7.84
CA ALA A 38 -2.63 0.93 6.72
C ALA A 38 -2.98 1.66 5.41
N GLN A 39 -3.86 2.67 5.46
CA GLN A 39 -4.15 3.53 4.29
C GLN A 39 -2.90 4.28 3.82
N ALA A 40 -2.10 4.82 4.75
CA ALA A 40 -0.84 5.48 4.42
C ALA A 40 0.13 4.49 3.74
N LEU A 41 0.24 3.26 4.23
CA LEU A 41 1.06 2.22 3.62
C LEU A 41 0.59 1.86 2.20
N LEU A 42 -0.71 1.71 1.98
CA LEU A 42 -1.30 1.49 0.65
C LEU A 42 -1.01 2.66 -0.31
N ARG A 43 -1.08 3.90 0.19
CA ARG A 43 -0.70 5.10 -0.58
C ARG A 43 0.79 5.07 -0.92
N LEU A 44 1.66 4.79 0.04
CA LEU A 44 3.10 4.65 -0.20
C LEU A 44 3.39 3.60 -1.28
N ARG A 45 2.70 2.46 -1.27
CA ARG A 45 2.83 1.44 -2.31
C ARG A 45 2.39 1.98 -3.66
N THR A 46 1.27 2.70 -3.71
CA THR A 46 0.72 3.28 -4.94
C THR A 46 1.67 4.31 -5.57
N PHE A 47 2.35 5.12 -4.77
CA PHE A 47 3.25 6.18 -5.25
C PHE A 47 4.67 5.69 -5.52
N TYR A 48 5.23 4.91 -4.60
CA TYR A 48 6.64 4.53 -4.62
C TYR A 48 6.88 3.11 -5.13
N TYR A 49 5.82 2.29 -5.22
CA TYR A 49 5.91 0.93 -5.73
C TYR A 49 6.98 0.09 -5.02
N PHE A 50 7.09 0.21 -3.68
CA PHE A 50 7.98 -0.63 -2.90
C PHE A 50 7.55 -2.11 -2.97
N ASN A 51 8.49 -3.05 -2.97
CA ASN A 51 8.16 -4.46 -3.11
C ASN A 51 7.34 -4.97 -1.90
N ILE A 52 6.12 -5.46 -2.12
CA ILE A 52 5.22 -5.96 -1.06
C ILE A 52 5.86 -7.12 -0.31
N ASP A 53 6.55 -8.00 -1.02
CA ASP A 53 7.23 -9.13 -0.42
C ASP A 53 8.34 -8.68 0.54
N LYS A 54 9.12 -7.69 0.16
CA LYS A 54 10.10 -7.08 1.06
C LYS A 54 9.42 -6.40 2.25
N ALA A 55 8.35 -5.65 2.02
CA ALA A 55 7.65 -4.91 3.06
C ALA A 55 7.02 -5.81 4.12
N ILE A 56 6.39 -6.94 3.72
CA ILE A 56 5.86 -7.93 4.66
C ILE A 56 6.99 -8.51 5.52
N ASN A 57 8.18 -8.69 4.96
CA ASN A 57 9.35 -9.17 5.69
C ASN A 57 10.04 -8.07 6.52
N GLY A 58 9.44 -6.89 6.65
CA GLY A 58 9.99 -5.79 7.44
C GLY A 58 11.11 -5.05 6.71
N VAL A 59 11.17 -5.08 5.38
CA VAL A 59 12.14 -4.31 4.60
C VAL A 59 11.39 -3.32 3.72
N LEU A 60 11.47 -2.04 4.05
CA LEU A 60 10.84 -0.97 3.29
C LEU A 60 11.92 -0.06 2.73
N PHE A 61 12.06 -0.05 1.40
CA PHE A 61 13.21 0.56 0.72
C PHE A 61 14.53 -0.06 1.19
N ASP A 62 15.33 0.69 1.96
CA ASP A 62 16.60 0.28 2.54
C ASP A 62 16.56 0.19 4.08
N ASP A 63 15.40 0.46 4.69
CA ASP A 63 15.21 0.42 6.13
C ASP A 63 14.60 -0.89 6.61
N HIS A 64 15.02 -1.31 7.80
CA HIS A 64 14.50 -2.49 8.48
C HIS A 64 13.47 -2.11 9.54
N CYS A 65 12.30 -2.72 9.45
CA CYS A 65 11.16 -2.60 10.33
C CYS A 65 10.77 -3.98 10.88
N GLN A 66 9.82 -4.01 11.81
CA GLN A 66 9.22 -5.28 12.24
C GLN A 66 8.46 -5.92 11.07
N PRO A 67 8.66 -7.23 10.79
CA PRO A 67 7.88 -7.95 9.80
C PRO A 67 6.38 -7.94 10.14
N LEU A 68 5.56 -7.89 9.11
CA LEU A 68 4.10 -8.00 9.25
C LEU A 68 3.72 -9.46 9.41
N ASN A 69 2.96 -9.75 10.47
CA ASN A 69 2.33 -11.05 10.61
C ASN A 69 1.13 -11.20 9.65
N PRO A 70 0.68 -12.43 9.35
CA PRO A 70 -0.42 -12.64 8.40
C PRO A 70 -1.72 -11.92 8.77
N SER A 71 -2.05 -11.82 10.07
CA SER A 71 -3.25 -11.12 10.55
C SER A 71 -3.21 -9.61 10.24
N GLN A 72 -2.04 -8.98 10.41
CA GLN A 72 -1.80 -7.59 10.02
C GLN A 72 -1.92 -7.39 8.51
N VAL A 73 -1.37 -8.32 7.71
CA VAL A 73 -1.52 -8.28 6.25
C VAL A 73 -2.98 -8.41 5.84
N LEU A 74 -3.74 -9.31 6.48
CA LEU A 74 -5.18 -9.46 6.24
C LEU A 74 -5.96 -8.17 6.57
N LYS A 75 -5.56 -7.45 7.63
CA LYS A 75 -6.14 -6.14 7.96
C LYS A 75 -5.87 -5.10 6.87
N ILE A 76 -4.65 -5.07 6.31
CA ILE A 76 -4.31 -4.19 5.18
C ILE A 76 -5.18 -4.52 3.95
N ILE A 77 -5.36 -5.80 3.64
CA ILE A 77 -6.21 -6.26 2.52
C ILE A 77 -7.65 -5.79 2.70
N ARG A 78 -8.25 -5.96 3.89
CA ARG A 78 -9.62 -5.50 4.18
C ARG A 78 -9.75 -4.00 4.01
N ILE A 79 -8.78 -3.24 4.54
CA ILE A 79 -8.77 -1.78 4.40
C ILE A 79 -8.64 -1.38 2.93
N ALA A 80 -7.86 -2.09 2.12
CA ALA A 80 -7.78 -1.83 0.68
C ALA A 80 -9.14 -2.06 -0.01
N ILE A 81 -9.85 -3.14 0.31
CA ILE A 81 -11.20 -3.43 -0.20
C ILE A 81 -12.19 -2.34 0.21
N ASP A 82 -12.21 -1.95 1.49
CA ASP A 82 -13.10 -0.91 2.02
C ASP A 82 -12.91 0.45 1.31
N ASN A 83 -11.73 0.69 0.74
CA ASN A 83 -11.39 1.89 -0.02
C ASN A 83 -11.46 1.70 -1.54
N ASN A 84 -12.07 0.60 -2.01
CA ASN A 84 -12.20 0.24 -3.43
C ASN A 84 -10.85 0.13 -4.18
N LEU A 85 -9.77 -0.23 -3.47
CA LEU A 85 -8.44 -0.46 -4.02
C LEU A 85 -8.25 -1.94 -4.36
N LEU A 86 -9.12 -2.49 -5.21
CA LEU A 86 -9.19 -3.94 -5.51
C LEU A 86 -7.85 -4.50 -6.04
N ASN A 87 -7.12 -3.73 -6.84
CA ASN A 87 -5.81 -4.13 -7.34
C ASN A 87 -4.76 -4.27 -6.23
N GLU A 88 -4.74 -3.34 -5.26
CA GLU A 88 -3.83 -3.45 -4.11
C GLU A 88 -4.27 -4.61 -3.22
N ALA A 89 -5.56 -4.73 -2.92
CA ALA A 89 -6.10 -5.86 -2.15
C ALA A 89 -5.66 -7.21 -2.75
N ARG A 90 -5.77 -7.35 -4.09
CA ARG A 90 -5.32 -8.53 -4.82
C ARG A 90 -3.82 -8.79 -4.64
N LEU A 91 -2.98 -7.79 -4.87
CA LEU A 91 -1.52 -7.93 -4.79
C LEU A 91 -1.05 -8.31 -3.37
N TRP A 92 -1.64 -7.68 -2.35
CA TRP A 92 -1.34 -8.01 -0.95
C TRP A 92 -1.86 -9.41 -0.56
N CYS A 93 -3.02 -9.82 -1.06
CA CYS A 93 -3.59 -11.15 -0.83
C CYS A 93 -2.76 -12.27 -1.48
N GLU A 94 -2.33 -12.09 -2.72
CA GLU A 94 -1.41 -13.03 -3.40
C GLU A 94 -0.08 -13.13 -2.66
N ALA A 95 0.49 -12.00 -2.23
CA ALA A 95 1.75 -11.98 -1.47
C ALA A 95 1.61 -12.66 -0.09
N LEU A 96 0.41 -12.62 0.51
CA LEU A 96 0.10 -13.35 1.73
C LEU A 96 0.06 -14.86 1.48
N LEU A 97 -0.72 -15.31 0.49
CA LEU A 97 -0.84 -16.74 0.15
C LEU A 97 0.51 -17.38 -0.22
N ARG A 98 1.37 -16.67 -0.95
CA ARG A 98 2.73 -17.15 -1.25
C ARG A 98 3.58 -17.41 -0.01
N ARG A 99 3.29 -16.73 1.11
CA ARG A 99 4.06 -16.82 2.36
C ARG A 99 3.51 -17.82 3.35
N LEU A 100 2.21 -18.10 3.34
CA LEU A 100 1.58 -19.00 4.32
C LEU A 100 2.34 -20.34 4.49
N PRO A 101 2.84 -21.00 3.42
CA PRO A 101 3.59 -22.25 3.57
C PRO A 101 4.92 -22.13 4.33
N PHE A 102 5.49 -20.92 4.39
CA PHE A 102 6.82 -20.65 4.95
C PHE A 102 6.78 -19.93 6.29
N THR A 103 5.60 -19.46 6.71
CA THR A 103 5.46 -18.77 8.00
C THR A 103 5.45 -19.78 9.14
N SER A 104 6.40 -19.67 10.06
CA SER A 104 6.42 -20.40 11.33
C SER A 104 5.36 -19.92 12.34
N TYR A 105 4.51 -18.96 11.94
CA TYR A 105 3.47 -18.39 12.78
C TYR A 105 2.30 -19.37 12.83
N GLN A 106 2.20 -20.11 13.94
CA GLN A 106 0.97 -20.77 14.37
C GLN A 106 -0.01 -19.71 14.89
N ASP A 107 -0.50 -18.84 14.02
CA ASP A 107 -1.61 -17.96 14.37
C ASP A 107 -2.90 -18.76 14.10
N GLU A 108 -3.51 -19.26 15.18
CA GLU A 108 -4.73 -20.08 15.15
C GLU A 108 -5.90 -19.40 14.41
N ASN A 109 -5.81 -18.08 14.18
CA ASN A 109 -6.86 -17.31 13.53
C ASN A 109 -6.73 -17.22 12.00
N ILE A 110 -5.66 -17.76 11.40
CA ILE A 110 -5.48 -17.75 9.95
C ILE A 110 -6.15 -18.98 9.35
N ASN A 111 -7.24 -18.75 8.62
CA ASN A 111 -7.89 -19.77 7.83
C ASN A 111 -7.50 -19.60 6.35
N GLU A 112 -6.64 -20.48 5.85
CA GLU A 112 -6.17 -20.47 4.46
C GLU A 112 -7.30 -20.59 3.44
N LEU A 113 -8.31 -21.41 3.71
CA LEU A 113 -9.52 -21.51 2.88
C LEU A 113 -10.23 -20.15 2.81
N ALA A 114 -10.37 -19.46 3.93
CA ALA A 114 -11.00 -18.13 3.96
C ALA A 114 -10.20 -17.11 3.13
N ILE A 115 -8.87 -17.18 3.14
CA ILE A 115 -8.02 -16.27 2.34
C ILE A 115 -8.16 -16.57 0.84
N HIS A 116 -8.23 -17.84 0.44
CA HIS A 116 -8.50 -18.19 -0.96
C HIS A 116 -9.89 -17.72 -1.42
N ARG A 117 -10.92 -17.86 -0.58
CA ARG A 117 -12.26 -17.31 -0.85
C ARG A 117 -12.24 -15.79 -0.96
N PHE A 118 -11.49 -15.09 -0.09
CA PHE A 118 -11.27 -13.65 -0.21
C PHE A 118 -10.62 -13.28 -1.56
N LEU A 119 -9.59 -14.01 -1.98
CA LEU A 119 -8.94 -13.76 -3.27
C LEU A 119 -9.89 -13.97 -4.45
N ALA A 120 -10.67 -15.06 -4.44
CA ALA A 120 -11.69 -15.32 -5.45
C ALA A 120 -12.73 -14.18 -5.51
N ALA A 121 -13.19 -13.71 -4.36
CA ALA A 121 -14.12 -12.58 -4.28
C ALA A 121 -13.52 -11.28 -4.85
N ILE A 122 -12.24 -10.98 -4.56
CA ILE A 122 -11.54 -9.82 -5.12
C ILE A 122 -11.47 -9.94 -6.65
N TYR A 123 -11.13 -11.11 -7.18
CA TYR A 123 -11.08 -11.34 -8.63
C TYR A 123 -12.46 -11.17 -9.28
N ASN A 124 -13.51 -11.68 -8.64
CA ASN A 124 -14.88 -11.53 -9.11
C ASN A 124 -15.33 -10.07 -9.14
N GLN A 125 -15.03 -9.30 -8.07
CA GLN A 125 -15.30 -7.86 -8.01
C GLN A 125 -14.50 -7.06 -9.05
N ALA A 126 -13.30 -7.52 -9.39
CA ALA A 126 -12.48 -6.93 -10.45
C ALA A 126 -12.96 -7.27 -11.87
N GLY A 127 -14.02 -8.09 -12.02
CA GLY A 127 -14.55 -8.53 -13.31
C GLY A 127 -13.82 -9.74 -13.91
N MET A 128 -12.93 -10.39 -13.16
CA MET A 128 -12.16 -11.55 -13.61
C MET A 128 -12.87 -12.86 -13.16
N HIS A 129 -14.11 -13.06 -13.60
CA HIS A 129 -14.97 -14.14 -13.13
C HIS A 129 -14.37 -15.54 -13.37
N LYS A 130 -13.71 -15.74 -14.53
CA LYS A 130 -13.01 -17.01 -14.84
C LYS A 130 -11.93 -17.35 -13.80
N LYS A 131 -11.04 -16.40 -13.49
CA LYS A 131 -10.00 -16.62 -12.46
C LYS A 131 -10.59 -16.86 -11.08
N ALA A 132 -11.65 -16.13 -10.73
CA ALA A 132 -12.34 -16.32 -9.47
C ALA A 132 -12.92 -17.74 -9.36
N ALA A 133 -13.58 -18.21 -10.42
CA ALA A 133 -14.11 -19.56 -10.50
C ALA A 133 -13.00 -20.64 -10.48
N ASP A 134 -11.88 -20.42 -11.17
CA ASP A 134 -10.74 -21.36 -11.17
C ASP A 134 -10.16 -21.56 -9.76
N ILE A 135 -10.05 -20.49 -8.96
CA ILE A 135 -9.60 -20.58 -7.57
C ILE A 135 -10.58 -21.43 -6.74
N LEU A 136 -11.88 -21.18 -6.86
CA LEU A 136 -12.90 -21.94 -6.13
C LEU A 136 -12.96 -23.41 -6.58
N LEU A 137 -12.77 -23.68 -7.87
CA LEU A 137 -12.70 -25.04 -8.42
C LEU A 137 -11.54 -25.83 -7.80
N GLN A 138 -10.36 -25.22 -7.64
CA GLN A 138 -9.22 -25.87 -7.00
C GLN A 138 -9.52 -26.22 -5.53
N LEU A 139 -10.27 -25.36 -4.83
CA LEU A 139 -10.71 -25.64 -3.46
C LEU A 139 -11.73 -26.79 -3.39
N THR A 140 -12.74 -26.78 -4.27
CA THR A 140 -13.72 -27.89 -4.40
C THR A 140 -13.00 -29.21 -4.68
N GLN A 141 -12.05 -29.23 -5.62
CA GLN A 141 -11.24 -30.42 -5.95
C GLN A 141 -10.36 -30.89 -4.78
N SER A 142 -9.97 -29.98 -3.89
CA SER A 142 -9.19 -30.28 -2.69
C SER A 142 -10.05 -30.78 -1.52
N GLY A 143 -11.36 -30.91 -1.71
CA GLY A 143 -12.30 -31.47 -0.71
C GLY A 143 -13.13 -30.44 0.04
N HIS A 144 -13.06 -29.14 -0.31
CA HIS A 144 -13.83 -28.08 0.34
C HIS A 144 -15.20 -27.88 -0.33
N SER A 145 -16.15 -28.80 -0.12
CA SER A 145 -17.50 -28.72 -0.70
C SER A 145 -18.31 -27.48 -0.28
N GLU A 146 -17.91 -26.79 0.79
CA GLU A 146 -18.54 -25.57 1.28
C GLU A 146 -18.46 -24.38 0.31
N VAL A 147 -17.60 -24.43 -0.72
CA VAL A 147 -17.45 -23.37 -1.73
C VAL A 147 -18.18 -23.68 -3.04
N ASP A 148 -18.83 -24.84 -3.17
CA ASP A 148 -19.44 -25.29 -4.43
C ASP A 148 -20.53 -24.34 -4.95
N GLN A 149 -21.33 -23.77 -4.03
CA GLN A 149 -22.35 -22.80 -4.38
C GLN A 149 -21.75 -21.49 -4.90
N GLU A 150 -20.63 -21.05 -4.32
CA GLU A 150 -19.91 -19.85 -4.76
C GLU A 150 -19.27 -20.07 -6.13
N TYR A 151 -18.71 -21.27 -6.35
CA TYR A 151 -18.14 -21.67 -7.63
C TYR A 151 -19.18 -21.64 -8.75
N GLU A 152 -20.34 -22.30 -8.56
CA GLU A 152 -21.40 -22.29 -9.57
C GLU A 152 -21.94 -20.88 -9.83
N PHE A 153 -22.05 -20.05 -8.79
CA PHE A 153 -22.43 -18.64 -8.95
C PHE A 153 -21.42 -17.87 -9.83
N TYR A 154 -20.11 -17.98 -9.56
CA TYR A 154 -19.09 -17.28 -10.37
C TYR A 154 -19.02 -17.82 -11.79
N LYS A 155 -19.18 -19.12 -11.97
CA LYS A 155 -19.22 -19.78 -13.28
C LYS A 155 -20.36 -19.30 -14.17
N THR A 156 -21.53 -19.03 -13.61
CA THR A 156 -22.65 -18.43 -14.37
C THR A 156 -22.39 -16.99 -14.82
N SER A 157 -21.44 -16.29 -14.18
CA SER A 157 -21.08 -14.91 -14.50
C SER A 157 -19.96 -14.79 -15.55
N ILE A 158 -19.42 -15.91 -16.05
CA ILE A 158 -18.34 -15.91 -17.04
C ILE A 158 -18.92 -15.53 -18.41
N ASN A 159 -18.45 -14.40 -18.96
CA ASN A 159 -18.84 -13.92 -20.29
C ASN A 159 -17.65 -13.98 -21.27
N GLU A 160 -17.90 -13.99 -22.58
CA GLU A 160 -16.85 -14.02 -23.63
C GLU A 160 -15.86 -12.83 -23.55
N THR A 161 -16.27 -11.71 -22.92
CA THR A 161 -15.41 -10.55 -22.66
C THR A 161 -14.37 -10.77 -21.58
N ASP A 162 -14.54 -11.76 -20.69
CA ASP A 162 -13.59 -12.05 -19.61
C ASP A 162 -12.26 -12.59 -20.14
N GLU A 163 -12.26 -13.24 -21.30
CA GLU A 163 -11.03 -13.69 -21.97
C GLU A 163 -10.20 -12.54 -22.52
N LYS A 164 -10.82 -11.36 -22.73
CA LYS A 164 -10.16 -10.15 -23.25
C LYS A 164 -9.78 -9.16 -22.18
N GLN A 165 -10.10 -9.39 -20.90
CA GLN A 165 -9.40 -8.75 -19.79
C GLN A 165 -8.00 -9.35 -19.66
N ASN A 166 -7.23 -9.25 -20.74
CA ASN A 166 -5.79 -9.18 -20.67
C ASN A 166 -5.49 -8.10 -19.67
N ILE A 167 -4.73 -8.50 -18.64
CA ILE A 167 -3.95 -7.67 -17.74
C ILE A 167 -3.76 -6.32 -18.43
N ALA A 168 -4.51 -5.30 -17.99
CA ALA A 168 -4.27 -3.94 -18.43
C ALA A 168 -2.76 -3.78 -18.36
N LEU A 169 -2.13 -3.55 -19.53
CA LEU A 169 -0.67 -3.49 -19.78
C LEU A 169 0.06 -3.41 -18.45
N THR A 170 0.83 -4.45 -18.09
CA THR A 170 1.55 -4.49 -16.80
C THR A 170 2.10 -3.10 -16.53
N LYS A 171 1.56 -2.46 -15.50
CA LYS A 171 1.75 -1.05 -15.19
C LYS A 171 3.23 -0.65 -15.14
N GLU A 172 4.13 -1.63 -15.00
CA GLU A 172 5.58 -1.54 -15.25
C GLU A 172 5.96 -0.84 -16.56
N GLU A 173 5.25 -1.04 -17.68
CA GLU A 173 5.59 -0.39 -18.96
C GLU A 173 5.23 1.11 -18.95
N TYR A 174 4.07 1.47 -18.40
CA TYR A 174 3.64 2.87 -18.24
C TYR A 174 4.49 3.60 -17.18
N ASP A 175 4.83 2.91 -16.09
CA ASP A 175 5.68 3.40 -15.01
C ASP A 175 7.13 3.61 -15.46
N ASN A 176 7.69 2.70 -16.25
CA ASN A 176 9.04 2.88 -16.79
C ASN A 176 9.10 4.09 -17.70
N HIS A 177 8.09 4.32 -18.54
CA HIS A 177 8.06 5.47 -19.42
C HIS A 177 7.98 6.79 -18.62
N TYR A 178 7.09 6.85 -17.61
CA TYR A 178 6.98 8.04 -16.74
C TYR A 178 8.25 8.28 -15.90
N LYS A 179 8.81 7.23 -15.27
CA LYS A 179 10.04 7.34 -14.46
C LYS A 179 11.25 7.72 -15.31
N GLN A 180 11.35 7.21 -16.54
CA GLN A 180 12.39 7.60 -17.49
C GLN A 180 12.28 9.09 -17.87
N LEU A 181 11.07 9.59 -18.10
CA LEU A 181 10.85 11.01 -18.44
C LEU A 181 11.24 11.97 -17.31
N CYS A 182 11.11 11.56 -16.05
CA CYS A 182 11.44 12.37 -14.88
C CYS A 182 12.91 12.28 -14.44
N ARG A 183 13.67 11.25 -14.89
CA ARG A 183 15.04 10.98 -14.43
C ARG A 183 16.11 11.10 -15.52
N GLU A 184 15.73 10.93 -16.78
CA GLU A 184 16.68 10.91 -17.90
C GLU A 184 16.29 11.92 -18.98
N ASN A 185 17.25 12.72 -19.44
CA ASN A 185 17.08 13.63 -20.57
C ASN A 185 17.08 12.83 -21.88
N ARG A 186 15.94 12.21 -22.21
CA ARG A 186 15.75 11.40 -23.43
C ARG A 186 15.05 12.14 -24.57
N LYS A 187 14.70 13.41 -24.41
CA LYS A 187 13.97 14.14 -25.45
C LYS A 187 14.90 14.54 -26.59
N SER A 188 14.40 14.45 -27.81
CA SER A 188 15.08 14.97 -28.99
C SER A 188 15.11 16.52 -28.96
N PRO A 189 16.04 17.17 -29.67
CA PRO A 189 16.07 18.64 -29.79
C PRO A 189 14.74 19.24 -30.30
N GLN A 190 14.02 18.50 -31.15
CA GLN A 190 12.73 18.89 -31.71
C GLN A 190 11.59 18.83 -30.67
N GLU A 191 11.71 17.96 -29.68
CA GLU A 191 10.76 17.88 -28.56
C GLU A 191 11.05 18.97 -27.54
N TYR A 192 12.33 19.25 -27.25
CA TYR A 192 12.72 20.37 -26.40
C TYR A 192 12.27 21.72 -26.96
N SER A 193 12.32 21.92 -28.29
CA SER A 193 11.90 23.19 -28.90
C SER A 193 10.41 23.48 -28.77
N LYS A 194 9.59 22.47 -28.42
CA LYS A 194 8.14 22.63 -28.19
C LYS A 194 7.81 22.89 -26.72
N LEU A 195 8.76 22.72 -25.81
CA LEU A 195 8.58 23.03 -24.40
C LEU A 195 8.68 24.54 -24.21
N TYR A 196 7.78 25.10 -23.42
CA TYR A 196 7.77 26.53 -23.14
C TYR A 196 7.34 26.78 -21.69
N CYS A 197 7.79 27.93 -21.16
CA CYS A 197 7.37 28.42 -19.85
C CYS A 197 6.25 29.45 -20.03
N PHE A 198 5.29 29.44 -19.12
CA PHE A 198 4.20 30.41 -19.11
C PHE A 198 3.80 30.75 -17.67
N SER A 199 3.16 31.91 -17.53
CA SER A 199 2.60 32.38 -16.27
C SER A 199 1.16 31.89 -16.18
N SER A 200 0.85 31.03 -15.20
CA SER A 200 -0.51 30.53 -14.96
C SER A 200 -1.18 31.34 -13.86
N VAL A 201 -2.42 31.76 -14.11
CA VAL A 201 -3.26 32.39 -13.09
C VAL A 201 -3.58 31.36 -12.01
N THR A 202 -3.42 31.74 -10.75
CA THR A 202 -3.79 30.90 -9.60
C THR A 202 -5.13 31.32 -9.03
N SER A 203 -5.64 30.59 -8.03
CA SER A 203 -6.83 30.99 -7.28
C SER A 203 -6.61 32.28 -6.47
N ILE A 204 -5.37 32.72 -6.27
CA ILE A 204 -5.01 33.96 -5.59
C ILE A 204 -4.86 35.07 -6.66
N PRO A 205 -5.72 36.10 -6.69
CA PRO A 205 -5.83 37.03 -7.82
C PRO A 205 -4.56 37.79 -8.23
N TYR A 206 -3.63 38.00 -7.31
CA TYR A 206 -2.39 38.75 -7.52
C TYR A 206 -1.14 37.86 -7.60
N TYR A 207 -1.32 36.54 -7.52
CA TYR A 207 -0.24 35.58 -7.60
C TYR A 207 -0.38 34.74 -8.85
N ASN A 208 0.60 34.84 -9.74
CA ASN A 208 0.71 33.97 -10.90
C ASN A 208 1.83 32.96 -10.65
N ALA A 209 1.54 31.68 -10.93
CA ALA A 209 2.54 30.63 -10.82
C ALA A 209 3.37 30.59 -12.11
N LYS A 210 4.68 30.48 -11.96
CA LYS A 210 5.59 30.23 -13.07
C LYS A 210 5.55 28.75 -13.41
N VAL A 211 5.11 28.41 -14.62
CA VAL A 211 4.94 27.02 -15.05
C VAL A 211 5.87 26.74 -16.21
N GLU A 212 6.62 25.64 -16.11
CA GLU A 212 7.40 25.07 -17.19
C GLU A 212 6.73 23.78 -17.65
N ILE A 213 6.54 23.62 -18.96
CA ILE A 213 6.12 22.33 -19.52
C ILE A 213 7.35 21.44 -19.61
N ALA A 214 7.49 20.50 -18.69
CA ALA A 214 8.57 19.53 -18.71
C ALA A 214 8.32 18.40 -19.69
N ASN A 215 7.08 18.08 -20.06
CA ASN A 215 6.78 17.10 -21.12
C ASN A 215 5.38 17.33 -21.70
N LEU A 216 5.17 16.99 -22.98
CA LEU A 216 3.87 17.15 -23.63
C LEU A 216 2.96 15.93 -23.49
N GLN A 217 3.52 14.72 -23.58
CA GLN A 217 2.76 13.48 -23.50
C GLN A 217 3.58 12.37 -22.81
N PRO A 218 3.20 11.94 -21.59
CA PRO A 218 2.19 12.56 -20.73
C PRO A 218 2.55 14.00 -20.38
N LYS A 219 1.55 14.87 -20.19
CA LYS A 219 1.78 16.28 -19.86
C LYS A 219 2.37 16.38 -18.45
N ILE A 220 3.60 16.88 -18.34
CA ILE A 220 4.29 17.12 -17.06
C ILE A 220 4.53 18.62 -16.94
N LEU A 221 4.07 19.20 -15.82
CA LEU A 221 4.21 20.61 -15.50
C LEU A 221 5.06 20.77 -14.26
N LEU A 222 6.07 21.65 -14.33
CA LEU A 222 6.88 22.05 -13.20
C LEU A 222 6.46 23.46 -12.78
N PHE A 223 6.18 23.62 -11.50
CA PHE A 223 5.84 24.92 -10.92
C PHE A 223 7.07 25.45 -10.21
N HIS A 224 7.53 26.63 -10.63
CA HIS A 224 8.69 27.31 -10.07
C HIS A 224 8.25 28.40 -9.10
N ASP A 225 9.10 28.67 -8.11
CA ASP A 225 8.89 29.73 -7.12
C ASP A 225 7.54 29.67 -6.40
N VAL A 226 7.04 28.45 -6.15
CA VAL A 226 5.75 28.23 -5.46
C VAL A 226 5.84 28.62 -3.98
N ILE A 227 6.98 28.32 -3.36
CA ILE A 227 7.26 28.59 -1.95
C ILE A 227 8.67 29.13 -1.89
N SER A 228 8.87 30.27 -1.22
CA SER A 228 10.21 30.79 -0.97
C SER A 228 10.99 29.90 0.02
N GLU A 229 12.31 29.93 -0.02
CA GLU A 229 13.14 29.19 0.96
C GLU A 229 12.80 29.57 2.40
N THR A 230 12.44 30.83 2.64
CA THR A 230 12.00 31.33 3.95
C THR A 230 10.68 30.71 4.39
N GLU A 231 9.68 30.63 3.51
CA GLU A 231 8.41 29.97 3.80
C GLU A 231 8.59 28.47 3.98
N ALA A 232 9.42 27.84 3.15
CA ALA A 232 9.76 26.42 3.28
C ALA A 232 10.49 26.13 4.59
N ALA A 233 11.39 27.01 5.03
CA ALA A 233 12.06 26.92 6.33
C ALA A 233 11.06 27.08 7.49
N PHE A 234 10.15 28.05 7.39
CA PHE A 234 9.09 28.25 8.36
C PHE A 234 8.17 27.02 8.46
N LEU A 235 7.68 26.48 7.34
CA LEU A 235 6.85 25.27 7.33
C LEU A 235 7.57 24.07 7.93
N ARG A 236 8.87 23.90 7.63
CA ARG A 236 9.72 22.87 8.26
C ARG A 236 9.79 23.06 9.77
N GLN A 237 9.99 24.30 10.23
CA GLN A 237 10.06 24.61 11.65
C GLN A 237 8.72 24.35 12.35
N GLU A 238 7.61 24.84 11.81
CA GLU A 238 6.27 24.64 12.38
C GLU A 238 5.87 23.16 12.38
N GLY A 239 6.12 22.44 11.28
CA GLY A 239 5.87 21.00 11.20
C GLY A 239 6.73 20.16 12.16
N SER A 240 7.85 20.71 12.63
CA SER A 240 8.73 20.07 13.62
C SER A 240 8.34 20.39 15.07
N LYS A 241 7.43 21.34 15.30
CA LYS A 241 6.98 21.66 16.65
C LYS A 241 6.08 20.53 17.14
N LYS A 242 6.41 19.98 18.32
CA LYS A 242 5.52 19.06 19.02
C LYS A 242 4.22 19.79 19.35
N VAL A 243 3.09 19.26 18.89
CA VAL A 243 1.77 19.75 19.27
C VAL A 243 1.59 19.46 20.76
N PHE A 244 1.68 20.49 21.59
CA PHE A 244 1.23 20.43 22.97
C PHE A 244 -0.27 20.68 22.97
N ILE A 245 -1.04 19.61 23.05
CA ILE A 245 -2.49 19.72 23.26
C ILE A 245 -2.67 20.17 24.70
N ILE A 246 -3.10 21.43 24.88
CA ILE A 246 -3.55 21.92 26.19
C ILE A 246 -4.96 21.38 26.38
N SER A 247 -5.11 20.38 27.25
CA SER A 247 -6.40 19.87 27.71
C SER A 247 -6.96 20.82 28.76
N GLU A 248 -8.08 21.48 28.47
CA GLU A 248 -9.02 22.01 29.47
C GLU A 248 -9.92 20.89 30.01
#